data_AF-A0A6A6DAC7-F1
#
_entry.id   AF-A0A6A6DAC7-F1
#
_cell.length_a   1.000
_cell.length_b   1.000
_cell.length_c   1.000
_cell.angle_alpha   90.00
_cell.angle_beta   90.00
_cell.angle_gamma   90.00
#
_symmetry.space_group_name_H-M   'P 1'
#
loop_
_entity.id
_entity.type
_entity.pdbx_description
1 polymer ?
#
loop_
_entity_poly.entity_id
_entity_poly.type
_entity_poly.pdbx_seq_one_letter_code
_entity_poly.pdbx_strand_id
1 'polypeptide(L)'
;MVNEEDDNPSWPAFLIDFDLAIKEQREKSLGARGKTGTRAFMAIGVLLDDEKHSFMHDLESFFWVLFWICIHYDVLNRERVVKRFDKWNYVDTEELAKIKKGIVGDERDFLKTVEATFTPYYQPLIPCVNRLRRKVFPDGKRWRDPNPTLYLEMEEILQAAHDNLKDLE
;
A
#
# COMPACT_ATOMS: atom_id res chain seq x y z
N MET A 1 12.73 -9.89 -9.59
CA MET A 1 14.14 -9.95 -10.00
C MET A 1 14.59 -8.49 -10.06
N VAL A 2 15.38 -8.07 -9.09
CA VAL A 2 15.90 -6.70 -8.98
C VAL A 2 17.14 -6.63 -9.88
N ASN A 3 17.35 -5.51 -10.58
CA ASN A 3 18.55 -5.33 -11.36
C ASN A 3 19.73 -5.09 -10.39
N GLU A 4 20.66 -6.05 -10.29
CA GLU A 4 21.80 -6.00 -9.37
C GLU A 4 23.06 -5.36 -10.01
N GLU A 5 22.93 -4.81 -11.22
CA GLU A 5 24.04 -4.12 -11.90
C GLU A 5 24.07 -2.63 -11.54
N ASP A 6 25.03 -2.24 -10.69
CA ASP A 6 25.26 -0.85 -10.25
C ASP A 6 25.48 0.15 -11.41
N ASP A 7 25.91 -0.33 -12.59
CA ASP A 7 26.27 0.50 -13.76
C ASP A 7 25.21 0.52 -14.88
N ASN A 8 24.05 -0.11 -14.70
CA ASN A 8 23.00 -0.13 -15.72
C ASN A 8 21.89 0.89 -15.38
N PRO A 9 21.72 1.99 -16.15
CA PRO A 9 20.65 2.98 -15.90
C PRO A 9 19.24 2.43 -16.20
N SER A 10 19.12 1.16 -16.60
CA SER A 10 17.87 0.49 -16.89
C SER A 10 17.20 0.01 -15.61
N TRP A 11 16.32 0.84 -15.06
CA TRP A 11 15.24 0.53 -14.10
C TRP A 11 15.64 -0.42 -12.94
N PRO A 12 15.95 0.12 -11.74
CA PRO A 12 16.33 -0.68 -10.56
C PRO A 12 15.28 -1.72 -10.16
N ALA A 13 14.00 -1.45 -10.47
CA ALA A 13 12.88 -2.36 -10.26
C ALA A 13 11.82 -2.16 -11.34
N PHE A 14 11.05 -3.21 -11.62
CA PHE A 14 9.89 -3.19 -12.51
C PHE A 14 8.75 -4.02 -11.92
N LEU A 15 7.51 -3.63 -12.22
CA LEU A 15 6.33 -4.41 -11.84
C LEU A 15 6.30 -5.72 -12.63
N ILE A 16 5.99 -6.81 -11.94
CA ILE A 16 5.92 -8.17 -12.49
C ILE A 16 4.56 -8.79 -12.15
N ASP A 17 4.33 -9.99 -12.68
CA ASP A 17 3.14 -10.81 -12.37
C ASP A 17 1.83 -10.15 -12.81
N PHE A 18 1.69 -9.93 -14.12
CA PHE A 18 0.49 -9.40 -14.76
C PHE A 18 -0.55 -10.48 -15.10
N ASP A 19 -0.39 -11.72 -14.62
CA ASP A 19 -1.24 -12.86 -14.97
C ASP A 19 -2.70 -12.67 -14.54
N LEU A 20 -2.93 -11.83 -13.53
CA LEU A 20 -4.26 -11.45 -13.02
C LEU A 20 -4.72 -10.06 -13.46
N ALA A 21 -3.94 -9.35 -14.28
CA ALA A 21 -4.29 -8.01 -14.74
C ALA A 21 -5.53 -8.04 -15.64
N ILE A 22 -6.43 -7.08 -15.46
CA ILE A 22 -7.64 -6.93 -16.26
C ILE A 22 -7.63 -5.60 -17.03
N LYS A 23 -8.22 -5.59 -18.23
CA LYS A 23 -8.50 -4.34 -18.94
C LYS A 23 -9.57 -3.55 -18.17
N GLU A 24 -9.34 -2.25 -17.95
CA GLU A 24 -10.25 -1.36 -17.22
C GLU A 24 -11.66 -1.34 -17.84
N GLN A 25 -11.77 -1.33 -19.17
CA GLN A 25 -13.04 -1.28 -19.91
C GLN A 25 -13.86 -2.60 -19.87
N ARG A 26 -13.46 -3.60 -19.06
CA ARG A 26 -14.12 -4.91 -19.07
C ARG A 26 -15.38 -4.89 -18.20
N GLU A 27 -16.55 -4.97 -18.85
CA GLU A 27 -17.87 -4.97 -18.20
C GLU A 27 -18.06 -6.13 -17.21
N LYS A 28 -17.44 -7.30 -17.43
CA LYS A 28 -17.55 -8.47 -16.55
C LYS A 28 -16.20 -9.02 -16.10
N SER A 29 -16.08 -9.27 -14.80
CA SER A 29 -14.99 -10.05 -14.20
C SER A 29 -15.10 -11.50 -14.68
N LEU A 30 -13.99 -12.07 -15.17
CA LEU A 30 -13.89 -13.53 -15.29
C LEU A 30 -14.00 -14.10 -13.88
N GLY A 31 -14.94 -15.03 -13.69
CA GLY A 31 -15.34 -15.61 -12.41
C GLY A 31 -14.28 -16.43 -11.69
N ALA A 32 -13.07 -15.92 -11.50
CA ALA A 32 -12.19 -16.35 -10.42
C ALA A 32 -12.84 -15.92 -9.10
N ARG A 33 -13.76 -16.75 -8.59
CA ARG A 33 -14.46 -16.56 -7.31
C ARG A 33 -13.53 -16.75 -6.09
N GLY A 34 -12.21 -16.76 -6.28
CA GLY A 34 -11.24 -16.85 -5.21
C GLY A 34 -10.56 -15.51 -5.01
N LYS A 35 -10.46 -15.05 -3.75
CA LYS A 35 -9.59 -13.92 -3.37
C LYS A 35 -8.15 -14.29 -3.73
N THR A 36 -7.66 -13.81 -4.87
CA THR A 36 -6.28 -14.00 -5.34
C THR A 36 -5.42 -12.79 -5.00
N GLY A 37 -4.18 -13.04 -4.56
CA GLY A 37 -3.24 -12.02 -4.09
C GLY A 37 -2.81 -12.24 -2.63
N THR A 38 -1.70 -11.60 -2.24
CA THR A 38 -1.20 -11.68 -0.86
C THR A 38 -2.15 -10.95 0.08
N ARG A 39 -2.74 -11.68 1.03
CA ARG A 39 -3.84 -11.20 1.89
C ARG A 39 -3.53 -9.88 2.60
N ALA A 40 -2.30 -9.71 3.08
CA ALA A 40 -1.87 -8.50 3.76
C ALA A 40 -2.02 -7.23 2.89
N PHE A 41 -1.96 -7.34 1.57
CA PHE A 41 -2.00 -6.21 0.64
C PHE A 41 -3.37 -5.99 0.00
N MET A 42 -4.31 -6.94 0.12
CA MET A 42 -5.66 -6.77 -0.41
C MET A 42 -6.38 -5.55 0.17
N ALA A 43 -7.05 -4.79 -0.68
CA ALA A 43 -7.84 -3.62 -0.29
C ALA A 43 -9.04 -3.99 0.61
N ILE A 44 -9.49 -3.05 1.46
CA ILE A 44 -10.57 -3.28 2.43
C ILE A 44 -11.90 -3.68 1.75
N GLY A 45 -12.25 -3.06 0.61
CA GLY A 45 -13.44 -3.42 -0.18
C GLY A 45 -13.39 -4.86 -0.69
N VAL A 46 -12.24 -5.25 -1.26
CA VAL A 46 -11.99 -6.61 -1.76
C VAL A 46 -12.04 -7.65 -0.63
N LEU A 47 -11.48 -7.33 0.55
CA LEU A 47 -11.53 -8.24 1.71
C LEU A 47 -12.95 -8.52 2.20
N LEU A 48 -13.86 -7.56 2.05
CA LEU A 48 -15.26 -7.66 2.48
C LEU A 48 -16.19 -8.25 1.41
N ASP A 49 -15.67 -8.63 0.24
CA ASP A 49 -16.43 -9.16 -0.90
C ASP A 49 -17.63 -8.29 -1.34
N ASP A 50 -17.57 -6.99 -1.05
CA ASP A 50 -18.69 -6.08 -1.33
C ASP A 50 -18.47 -5.16 -2.54
N GLU A 51 -17.26 -5.19 -3.13
CA GLU A 51 -16.87 -4.30 -4.21
C GLU A 51 -16.20 -5.04 -5.37
N LYS A 52 -16.53 -4.64 -6.62
CA LYS A 52 -15.82 -5.13 -7.81
C LYS A 52 -14.43 -4.48 -7.84
N HIS A 53 -13.39 -5.29 -8.05
CA HIS A 53 -12.01 -4.81 -8.16
C HIS A 53 -11.87 -3.68 -9.18
N SER A 54 -11.05 -2.67 -8.86
CA SER A 54 -10.85 -1.44 -9.64
C SER A 54 -9.43 -0.91 -9.37
N PHE A 55 -8.96 0.02 -10.21
CA PHE A 55 -7.60 0.58 -10.05
C PHE A 55 -7.38 1.25 -8.68
N MET A 56 -8.44 1.75 -8.04
CA MET A 56 -8.34 2.35 -6.70
C MET A 56 -7.99 1.30 -5.63
N HIS A 57 -8.40 0.05 -5.83
CA HIS A 57 -7.98 -1.06 -4.98
C HIS A 57 -6.52 -1.43 -5.20
N ASP A 58 -6.00 -1.28 -6.42
CA ASP A 58 -4.56 -1.46 -6.70
C ASP A 58 -3.74 -0.37 -6.02
N LEU A 59 -4.21 0.88 -6.02
CA LEU A 59 -3.59 2.00 -5.31
C LEU A 59 -3.66 1.83 -3.78
N GLU A 60 -4.78 1.32 -3.25
CA GLU A 60 -4.86 0.93 -1.84
C GLU A 60 -3.85 -0.19 -1.51
N SER A 61 -3.72 -1.18 -2.40
CA SER A 61 -2.76 -2.27 -2.23
C SER A 61 -1.31 -1.76 -2.22
N PHE A 62 -0.98 -0.81 -3.10
CA PHE A 62 0.31 -0.11 -3.10
C PHE A 62 0.58 0.59 -1.77
N PHE A 63 -0.40 1.30 -1.21
CA PHE A 63 -0.27 1.91 0.12
C PHE A 63 0.07 0.86 1.19
N TRP A 64 -0.62 -0.29 1.19
CA TRP A 64 -0.35 -1.36 2.15
C TRP A 64 1.03 -1.99 1.97
N VAL A 65 1.53 -2.13 0.73
CA VAL A 65 2.90 -2.57 0.45
C VAL A 65 3.91 -1.57 1.00
N LEU A 66 3.75 -0.28 0.73
CA LEU A 66 4.65 0.77 1.25
C LEU A 66 4.65 0.78 2.79
N PHE A 67 3.47 0.72 3.40
CA PHE A 67 3.31 0.62 4.86
C PHE A 67 4.02 -0.63 5.42
N TRP A 68 3.91 -1.76 4.73
CA TRP A 68 4.58 -3.00 5.11
C TRP A 68 6.09 -2.90 5.04
N ILE A 69 6.63 -2.34 3.94
CA ILE A 69 8.05 -2.11 3.74
C ILE A 69 8.63 -1.27 4.88
N CYS A 70 7.96 -0.15 5.19
CA CYS A 70 8.39 0.77 6.24
C CYS A 70 8.50 0.10 7.62
N ILE A 71 7.73 -0.97 7.86
CA ILE A 71 7.70 -1.69 9.14
C ILE A 71 8.71 -2.84 9.17
N HIS A 72 8.84 -3.60 8.08
CA HIS A 72 9.55 -4.88 8.07
C HIS A 72 10.95 -4.82 7.47
N TYR A 73 11.35 -3.75 6.80
CA TYR A 73 12.67 -3.66 6.16
C TYR A 73 13.48 -2.46 6.66
N ASP A 74 14.80 -2.63 6.71
CA ASP A 74 15.77 -1.57 7.00
C ASP A 74 16.62 -1.21 5.77
N VAL A 75 17.61 -0.33 5.96
CA VAL A 75 18.51 0.17 4.90
C VAL A 75 19.31 -0.93 4.20
N LEU A 76 19.50 -2.09 4.83
CA LEU A 76 20.20 -3.24 4.25
C LEU A 76 19.22 -4.29 3.70
N ASN A 77 17.95 -3.93 3.54
CA ASN A 77 16.85 -4.84 3.21
C ASN A 77 16.76 -6.03 4.18
N ARG A 78 17.23 -5.87 5.43
CA ARG A 78 17.11 -6.93 6.43
C ARG A 78 15.69 -6.98 6.92
N GLU A 79 15.05 -8.11 6.67
CA GLU A 79 13.71 -8.37 7.14
C GLU A 79 13.69 -8.47 8.67
N ARG A 80 12.80 -7.71 9.30
CA ARG A 80 12.38 -7.91 10.68
C ARG A 80 10.89 -8.25 10.69
N VAL A 81 10.53 -9.27 11.45
CA VAL A 81 9.12 -9.68 11.57
C VAL A 81 8.46 -8.94 12.73
N VAL A 82 7.62 -7.95 12.41
CA VAL A 82 6.76 -7.32 13.42
C VAL A 82 5.48 -8.12 13.53
N LYS A 83 5.42 -9.04 14.51
CA LYS A 83 4.30 -10.00 14.72
C LYS A 83 2.91 -9.39 14.61
N ARG A 84 2.72 -8.14 15.06
CA ARG A 84 1.45 -7.40 14.98
C ARG A 84 0.94 -7.26 13.54
N PHE A 85 1.84 -7.10 12.57
CA PHE A 85 1.51 -6.91 11.16
C PHE A 85 1.70 -8.20 10.37
N ASP A 86 2.68 -9.03 10.72
CA ASP A 86 2.84 -10.37 10.12
C ASP A 86 1.56 -11.22 10.22
N LYS A 87 0.78 -11.06 11.31
CA LYS A 87 -0.51 -11.74 11.48
C LYS A 87 -1.50 -11.51 10.33
N TRP A 88 -1.34 -10.44 9.54
CA TRP A 88 -2.24 -10.11 8.42
C TRP A 88 -2.23 -11.16 7.32
N ASN A 89 -1.15 -11.94 7.22
CA ASN A 89 -1.07 -13.07 6.29
C ASN A 89 -1.99 -14.23 6.68
N TYR A 90 -2.38 -14.33 7.96
CA TYR A 90 -3.03 -15.52 8.51
C TYR A 90 -4.46 -15.28 9.00
N VAL A 91 -4.78 -14.09 9.51
CA VAL A 91 -6.16 -13.76 9.94
C VAL A 91 -7.15 -13.87 8.78
N ASP A 92 -8.41 -14.14 9.09
CA ASP A 92 -9.47 -14.17 8.08
C ASP A 92 -9.71 -12.78 7.48
N THR A 93 -10.41 -12.75 6.35
CA THR A 93 -10.55 -11.53 5.53
C THR A 93 -11.42 -10.47 6.20
N GLU A 94 -12.46 -10.87 6.95
CA GLU A 94 -13.35 -9.93 7.62
C GLU A 94 -12.62 -9.26 8.80
N GLU A 95 -11.91 -10.07 9.59
CA GLU A 95 -11.08 -9.56 10.69
C GLU A 95 -9.97 -8.64 10.18
N LEU A 96 -9.28 -9.00 9.09
CA LEU A 96 -8.27 -8.15 8.49
C LEU A 96 -8.85 -6.80 8.05
N ALA A 97 -10.03 -6.80 7.43
CA ALA A 97 -10.70 -5.56 7.03
C ALA A 97 -11.01 -4.66 8.23
N LYS A 98 -11.46 -5.22 9.36
CA LYS A 98 -11.69 -4.48 10.61
C LYS A 98 -10.40 -3.88 11.16
N ILE A 99 -9.31 -4.68 11.19
CA ILE A 99 -7.99 -4.22 11.63
C ILE A 99 -7.51 -3.04 10.77
N LYS A 100 -7.56 -3.17 9.45
CA LYS A 100 -7.13 -2.12 8.51
C LYS A 100 -7.94 -0.83 8.68
N LYS A 101 -9.28 -0.94 8.78
CA LYS A 101 -10.17 0.20 9.07
C LYS A 101 -9.78 0.90 10.38
N GLY A 102 -9.51 0.13 11.43
CA GLY A 102 -9.10 0.67 12.72
C GLY A 102 -7.76 1.42 12.66
N ILE A 103 -6.84 1.00 11.79
CA ILE A 103 -5.53 1.65 11.63
C ILE A 103 -5.63 3.00 10.91
N VAL A 104 -6.43 3.10 9.85
CA VAL A 104 -6.48 4.32 9.02
C VAL A 104 -7.57 5.31 9.43
N GLY A 105 -8.49 4.88 10.31
CA GLY A 105 -9.69 5.63 10.70
C GLY A 105 -9.42 6.91 11.46
N ASP A 106 -8.45 6.92 12.38
CA ASP A 106 -8.03 8.12 13.12
C ASP A 106 -6.58 8.46 12.81
N GLU A 107 -6.33 9.72 12.48
CA GLU A 107 -5.00 10.19 12.08
C GLU A 107 -3.99 10.19 13.23
N ARG A 108 -4.41 10.51 14.45
CA ARG A 108 -3.49 10.55 15.60
C ARG A 108 -3.07 9.14 15.99
N ASP A 109 -4.02 8.20 15.98
CA ASP A 109 -3.74 6.79 16.24
C ASP A 109 -2.88 6.17 15.13
N PHE A 110 -3.13 6.56 13.88
CA PHE A 110 -2.28 6.19 12.75
C PHE A 110 -0.84 6.68 12.94
N LEU A 111 -0.64 7.98 13.20
CA LEU A 111 0.68 8.59 13.41
C LEU A 111 1.42 7.92 14.57
N LYS A 112 0.77 7.77 15.72
CA LYS A 112 1.32 7.05 16.87
C LYS A 112 1.74 5.62 16.52
N THR A 113 0.97 4.94 15.68
CA THR A 113 1.28 3.59 15.24
C THR A 113 2.52 3.58 14.34
N VAL A 114 2.59 4.44 13.31
CA VAL A 114 3.74 4.45 12.39
C VAL A 114 5.01 4.94 13.06
N GLU A 115 4.94 5.96 13.92
CA GLU A 115 6.08 6.43 14.72
C GLU A 115 6.68 5.32 15.58
N ALA A 116 5.82 4.48 16.19
CA ALA A 116 6.26 3.37 17.02
C ALA A 116 6.74 2.14 16.24
N THR A 117 6.40 2.01 14.95
CA THR A 117 6.57 0.74 14.21
C THR A 117 7.37 0.82 12.94
N PHE A 118 7.59 2.01 12.37
CA PHE A 118 8.49 2.16 11.22
C PHE A 118 9.94 1.95 11.66
N THR A 119 10.76 1.38 10.78
CA THR A 119 12.21 1.29 11.04
C THR A 119 12.81 2.69 11.10
N PRO A 120 13.93 2.90 11.81
CA PRO A 120 14.59 4.20 11.85
C PRO A 120 14.88 4.79 10.47
N TYR A 121 15.21 3.93 9.50
CA TYR A 121 15.46 4.31 8.12
C TYR A 121 14.23 4.90 7.42
N TYR A 122 13.03 4.38 7.69
CA TYR A 122 11.79 4.83 7.06
C TYR A 122 10.99 5.86 7.88
N GLN A 123 11.45 6.26 9.07
CA GLN A 123 10.82 7.34 9.84
C GLN A 123 10.66 8.66 9.04
N PRO A 124 11.64 9.10 8.21
CA PRO A 124 11.47 10.29 7.37
C PRO A 124 10.30 10.22 6.38
N LEU A 125 9.80 9.01 6.05
CA LEU A 125 8.65 8.84 5.16
C LEU A 125 7.30 9.03 5.85
N ILE A 126 7.23 9.10 7.18
CA ILE A 126 5.95 9.23 7.92
C ILE A 126 5.07 10.37 7.39
N PRO A 127 5.56 11.59 7.13
CA PRO A 127 4.74 12.66 6.56
C PRO A 127 4.18 12.31 5.18
N CYS A 128 4.99 11.67 4.32
CA CYS A 128 4.58 11.22 2.99
C CYS A 128 3.50 10.14 3.08
N VAL A 129 3.73 9.10 3.88
CA VAL A 129 2.79 8.00 4.08
C VAL A 129 1.48 8.52 4.67
N ASN A 130 1.49 9.47 5.60
CA ASN A 130 0.25 10.05 6.12
C ASN A 130 -0.49 10.91 5.07
N ARG A 131 0.22 11.62 4.18
CA ARG A 131 -0.41 12.31 3.04
C ARG A 131 -1.06 11.32 2.09
N LEU A 132 -0.40 10.20 1.77
CA LEU A 132 -0.98 9.12 0.98
C LEU A 132 -2.21 8.54 1.66
N ARG A 133 -2.15 8.27 2.98
CA ARG A 133 -3.29 7.77 3.76
C ARG A 133 -4.52 8.67 3.60
N ARG A 134 -4.36 10.00 3.68
CA ARG A 134 -5.48 10.94 3.52
C ARG A 134 -6.13 10.88 2.13
N LYS A 135 -5.34 10.60 1.09
CA LYS A 135 -5.86 10.45 -0.29
C LYS A 135 -6.46 9.08 -0.54
N VAL A 136 -5.82 8.02 -0.09
CA VAL A 136 -6.31 6.64 -0.25
C VAL A 136 -7.52 6.36 0.65
N PHE A 137 -7.61 7.01 1.81
CA PHE A 137 -8.70 6.85 2.78
C PHE A 137 -9.27 8.22 3.20
N PRO A 138 -10.06 8.87 2.33
CA PRO A 138 -10.71 10.14 2.67
C PRO A 138 -11.57 9.97 3.92
N ASP A 139 -11.44 10.89 4.88
CA ASP A 139 -12.06 10.83 6.21
C ASP A 139 -11.81 9.51 6.98
N GLY A 140 -10.68 8.84 6.70
CA GLY A 140 -10.32 7.55 7.31
C GLY A 140 -11.20 6.39 6.84
N LYS A 141 -11.91 6.55 5.73
CA LYS A 141 -12.81 5.54 5.18
C LYS A 141 -12.27 5.03 3.85
N ARG A 142 -12.59 3.77 3.54
CA ARG A 142 -12.37 3.24 2.19
C ARG A 142 -13.23 4.00 1.18
N TRP A 143 -12.80 3.99 -0.07
CA TRP A 143 -13.59 4.52 -1.16
C TRP A 143 -14.90 3.75 -1.36
N ARG A 144 -15.91 4.47 -1.84
CA ARG A 144 -17.19 3.92 -2.30
C ARG A 144 -17.55 4.46 -3.66
N ASP A 145 -17.21 5.73 -3.87
CA ASP A 145 -17.36 6.42 -5.14
C ASP A 145 -16.01 6.46 -5.89
N PRO A 146 -16.02 6.34 -7.23
CA PRO A 146 -14.80 6.44 -8.03
C PRO A 146 -14.11 7.81 -7.89
N ASN A 147 -12.78 7.80 -7.74
CA ASN A 147 -11.93 9.00 -7.81
C ASN A 147 -10.91 8.84 -8.96
N PRO A 148 -11.20 9.37 -10.16
CA PRO A 148 -10.32 9.21 -11.32
C PRO A 148 -8.97 9.95 -11.19
N THR A 149 -8.85 10.93 -10.29
CA THR A 149 -7.60 11.69 -10.09
C THR A 149 -6.67 11.07 -9.05
N LEU A 150 -7.10 10.03 -8.34
CA LEU A 150 -6.35 9.45 -7.21
C LEU A 150 -4.92 9.04 -7.58
N TYR A 151 -4.72 8.50 -8.78
CA TYR A 151 -3.39 8.13 -9.28
C TYR A 151 -2.45 9.34 -9.29
N LEU A 152 -2.88 10.44 -9.93
CA LEU A 152 -2.08 11.67 -10.05
C LEU A 152 -1.81 12.28 -8.68
N GLU A 153 -2.82 12.28 -7.78
CA GLU A 153 -2.65 12.79 -6.42
C GLU A 153 -1.60 12.01 -5.62
N MET A 154 -1.53 10.69 -5.79
CA MET A 154 -0.51 9.86 -5.15
C MET A 154 0.87 10.08 -5.77
N GLU A 155 0.95 10.18 -7.09
CA GLU A 155 2.19 10.48 -7.82
C GLU A 155 2.79 11.81 -7.38
N GLU A 156 2.00 12.89 -7.30
CA GLU A 156 2.44 14.21 -6.82
C GLU A 156 2.97 14.16 -5.38
N ILE A 157 2.35 13.36 -4.50
CA ILE A 157 2.81 13.20 -3.12
C ILE A 157 4.17 12.49 -3.08
N LEU A 158 4.33 11.42 -3.86
CA LEU A 158 5.57 10.65 -3.93
C LEU A 158 6.71 11.48 -4.53
N GLN A 159 6.43 12.21 -5.60
CA GLN A 159 7.41 13.11 -6.24
C GLN A 159 7.88 14.19 -5.26
N ALA A 160 6.94 14.87 -4.60
CA ALA A 160 7.29 15.88 -3.59
C ALA A 160 8.10 15.30 -2.43
N ALA A 161 7.80 14.06 -2.00
CA ALA A 161 8.56 13.40 -0.94
C ALA A 161 9.99 13.06 -1.37
N HIS A 162 10.15 12.56 -2.60
CA HIS A 162 11.45 12.28 -3.17
C HIS A 162 12.31 13.55 -3.28
N ASP A 163 11.74 14.66 -3.73
CA ASP A 163 12.48 15.92 -3.88
C ASP A 163 12.91 16.47 -2.51
N ASN A 164 12.03 16.44 -1.50
CA ASN A 164 12.36 16.84 -0.13
C ASN A 164 13.46 15.98 0.52
N LEU A 165 13.54 14.69 0.18
CA LEU A 165 14.57 13.80 0.73
C LEU A 165 15.95 14.07 0.13
N LYS A 166 16.01 14.48 -1.15
CA LYS A 166 17.26 14.89 -1.79
C LYS A 166 17.86 16.15 -1.17
N ASP A 167 17.01 17.07 -0.71
CA ASP A 167 17.45 18.31 -0.07
C ASP A 167 18.02 18.10 1.35
N LEU A 168 17.94 16.88 1.90
CA LEU A 168 18.47 16.50 3.22
C LEU A 168 19.83 15.79 3.14
N GLU A 169 20.32 15.45 1.94
CA GLU A 169 21.63 14.84 1.66
C GLU A 169 22.70 15.88 1.32
#